data_AF-A0A315XMD5-F1
#
_entry.id   AF-A0A315XMD5-F1
#
_cell.length_a   1.000
_cell.length_b   1.000
_cell.length_c   1.000
_cell.angle_alpha   90.00
_cell.angle_beta   90.00
_cell.angle_gamma   90.00
#
_symmetry.space_group_name_H-M   'P 1'
#
loop_
_entity.id
_entity.type
_entity.pdbx_description
1 polymer ?
#
loop_
_entity_poly.entity_id
_entity_poly.type
_entity_poly.pdbx_seq_one_letter_code
_entity_poly.pdbx_strand_id
1 'polypeptide(L)'
;MEKKSYYLILLLVAFVICIGVFWFQFNNNVATFIMINETEVAEGGSFSGMLVDAYGYGVANQTITFHKPGYEMGTLVDVTTDENGQFTVEDAQYLPDTGKDNYYGDFTFAGNGKYVGCTYAGNVTVVSN
;
A
#
# COMPACT_ATOMS: atom_id res chain seq x y z
N MET A 1 51.13 8.80 -11.45
CA MET A 1 49.87 9.20 -10.78
C MET A 1 50.03 8.84 -9.30
N GLU A 2 50.04 9.81 -8.39
CA GLU A 2 50.28 9.54 -6.97
C GLU A 2 49.19 8.63 -6.41
N LYS A 3 49.54 7.65 -5.56
CA LYS A 3 48.60 6.64 -5.00
C LYS A 3 47.31 7.27 -4.46
N LYS A 4 47.39 8.48 -3.89
CA LYS A 4 46.24 9.24 -3.37
C LYS A 4 45.24 9.65 -4.47
N SER A 5 45.69 10.05 -5.66
CA SER A 5 44.82 10.39 -6.79
C SER A 5 44.06 9.17 -7.33
N TYR A 6 44.67 7.98 -7.30
CA TYR A 6 44.02 6.74 -7.74
C TYR A 6 42.84 6.35 -6.83
N TYR A 7 43.02 6.40 -5.50
CA TYR A 7 41.94 6.14 -4.56
C TYR A 7 40.80 7.17 -4.66
N LEU A 8 41.13 8.45 -4.90
CA LEU A 8 40.12 9.50 -5.12
C LEU A 8 39.27 9.23 -6.36
N ILE A 9 39.89 8.80 -7.47
CA ILE A 9 39.17 8.46 -8.71
C ILE A 9 38.26 7.25 -8.48
N LEU A 10 38.75 6.20 -7.80
CA LEU A 10 37.92 5.03 -7.47
C LEU A 10 36.71 5.40 -6.60
N LEU A 11 36.90 6.28 -5.60
CA LEU A 11 35.82 6.78 -4.76
C LEU A 11 34.80 7.60 -5.56
N LEU A 12 35.26 8.45 -6.49
CA LEU A 12 34.37 9.21 -7.38
C LEU A 12 33.55 8.30 -8.29
N VAL A 13 34.16 7.26 -8.88
CA VAL A 13 33.44 6.29 -9.71
C VAL A 13 32.40 5.55 -8.88
N ALA A 14 32.75 5.09 -7.68
CA ALA A 14 31.80 4.44 -6.77
C ALA A 14 30.64 5.38 -6.41
N PHE A 15 30.92 6.65 -6.11
CA PHE A 15 29.91 7.64 -5.79
C PHE A 15 28.92 7.88 -6.95
N VAL A 16 29.41 8.01 -8.19
CA VAL A 16 28.55 8.18 -9.37
C VAL A 16 27.67 6.95 -9.60
N ILE A 17 28.21 5.74 -9.41
CA ILE A 17 27.43 4.50 -9.50
C ILE A 17 26.32 4.49 -8.43
N CYS A 18 26.64 4.85 -7.18
CA CYS A 18 25.65 4.92 -6.10
C CYS A 18 24.53 5.92 -6.42
N ILE A 19 24.85 7.10 -6.96
CA ILE A 19 23.85 8.07 -7.42
C ILE A 19 22.97 7.45 -8.50
N GLY A 20 23.58 6.83 -9.53
CA GLY A 20 22.83 6.23 -10.63
C GLY A 20 21.86 5.13 -10.17
N VAL A 21 22.31 4.24 -9.27
CA VAL A 21 21.47 3.19 -8.69
C VAL A 21 20.33 3.79 -7.86
N PHE A 22 20.61 4.82 -7.06
CA PHE A 22 19.60 5.50 -6.26
C PHE A 22 18.52 6.16 -7.14
N TRP A 23 18.93 6.88 -8.19
CA TRP A 23 18.01 7.47 -9.16
C TRP A 23 17.17 6.42 -9.89
N PHE A 24 17.76 5.28 -10.24
CA PHE A 24 17.01 4.20 -10.88
C PHE A 24 15.94 3.62 -9.95
N GLN A 25 16.30 3.29 -8.70
CA GLN A 25 15.38 2.73 -7.71
C GLN A 25 14.23 3.70 -7.39
N PHE A 26 14.54 4.97 -7.19
CA PHE A 26 13.56 6.01 -6.87
C PHE A 26 12.51 6.22 -7.98
N ASN A 27 12.88 5.95 -9.24
CA ASN A 27 12.04 6.24 -10.39
C ASN A 27 11.42 5.02 -11.06
N ASN A 28 11.85 3.79 -10.75
CA ASN A 28 11.40 2.61 -11.48
C ASN A 28 11.03 1.40 -10.61
N ASN A 29 11.32 1.42 -9.30
CA ASN A 29 11.08 0.24 -8.46
C ASN A 29 10.86 0.63 -6.99
N VAL A 30 9.83 1.41 -6.73
CA VAL A 30 9.50 1.92 -5.40
C VAL A 30 8.50 0.98 -4.74
N ALA A 31 8.92 0.33 -3.64
CA ALA A 31 8.02 -0.51 -2.86
C ALA A 31 6.88 0.32 -2.25
N THR A 32 5.70 -0.29 -2.10
CA THR A 32 4.53 0.34 -1.48
C THR A 32 3.98 -0.51 -0.34
N PHE A 33 3.20 0.14 0.53
CA PHE A 33 2.59 -0.48 1.70
C PHE A 33 1.19 0.09 1.91
N ILE A 34 0.25 -0.78 2.30
CA ILE A 34 -1.08 -0.38 2.75
C ILE A 34 -1.10 -0.39 4.27
N MET A 35 -1.63 0.68 4.86
CA MET A 35 -1.91 0.80 6.30
C MET A 35 -3.40 1.06 6.49
N ILE A 36 -4.02 0.44 7.49
CA ILE A 36 -5.42 0.66 7.86
C ILE A 36 -5.46 1.13 9.31
N ASN A 37 -6.33 2.11 9.61
CA ASN A 37 -6.36 2.78 10.89
C ASN A 37 -7.04 1.97 12.00
N GLU A 38 -8.00 1.12 11.66
CA GLU A 38 -8.77 0.31 12.60
C GLU A 38 -8.71 -1.18 12.24
N THR A 39 -8.84 -2.05 13.24
CA THR A 39 -9.03 -3.49 13.04
C THR A 39 -10.48 -3.93 13.31
N GLU A 40 -11.30 -3.03 13.83
CA GLU A 40 -12.70 -3.26 14.16
C GLU A 40 -13.52 -1.99 13.90
N VAL A 41 -14.72 -2.13 13.34
CA VAL A 41 -15.63 -1.02 13.08
C VAL A 41 -17.08 -1.42 13.41
N ALA A 42 -17.85 -0.50 13.97
CA ALA A 42 -19.28 -0.73 14.19
C ALA A 42 -20.04 -0.79 12.86
N GLU A 43 -21.14 -1.54 12.83
CA GLU A 43 -22.05 -1.57 11.68
C GLU A 43 -22.52 -0.15 11.28
N GLY A 44 -22.45 0.15 9.98
CA GLY A 44 -22.74 1.47 9.41
C GLY A 44 -21.62 2.51 9.63
N GLY A 45 -20.54 2.13 10.33
CA GLY A 45 -19.36 2.96 10.51
C GLY A 45 -18.49 3.05 9.26
N SER A 46 -17.42 3.85 9.37
CA SER A 46 -16.42 4.03 8.33
C SER A 46 -15.02 3.79 8.90
N PHE A 47 -14.12 3.27 8.07
CA PHE A 47 -12.70 3.17 8.39
C PHE A 47 -11.85 3.63 7.20
N SER A 48 -10.60 3.96 7.47
CA SER A 48 -9.71 4.54 6.47
C SER A 48 -8.38 3.82 6.42
N GLY A 49 -7.75 3.86 5.26
CA GLY A 49 -6.38 3.41 5.08
C GLY A 49 -5.57 4.38 4.23
N MET A 50 -4.31 4.06 4.07
CA MET A 50 -3.37 4.82 3.26
C MET A 50 -2.48 3.87 2.47
N LEU A 51 -2.31 4.16 1.19
CA LEU A 51 -1.25 3.60 0.36
C LEU A 51 -0.05 4.54 0.42
N VAL A 52 1.08 4.05 0.93
CA VAL A 52 2.32 4.81 1.00
C VAL A 52 3.43 4.12 0.22
N ASP A 53 4.38 4.92 -0.25
CA ASP A 53 5.61 4.40 -0.81
C ASP A 53 6.67 4.14 0.29
N ALA A 54 7.78 3.50 -0.08
CA ALA A 54 8.86 3.17 0.84
C ALA A 54 9.56 4.38 1.49
N TYR A 55 9.26 5.59 1.02
CA TYR A 55 9.77 6.84 1.58
C TYR A 55 8.74 7.55 2.47
N GLY A 56 7.55 6.94 2.65
CA GLY A 56 6.48 7.48 3.49
C GLY A 56 5.59 8.50 2.80
N TYR A 57 5.69 8.65 1.47
CA TYR A 57 4.78 9.53 0.73
C TYR A 57 3.50 8.79 0.35
N GLY A 58 2.36 9.46 0.47
CA GLY A 58 1.08 8.97 -0.02
C GLY A 58 1.09 8.76 -1.52
N VAL A 59 0.55 7.64 -1.97
CA VAL A 59 0.47 7.27 -3.40
C VAL A 59 -0.94 7.54 -3.91
N ALA A 60 -1.08 8.67 -4.59
CA ALA A 60 -2.37 9.20 -5.02
C ALA A 60 -2.97 8.51 -6.25
N ASN A 61 -4.31 8.56 -6.36
CA ASN A 61 -5.09 8.12 -7.51
C ASN A 61 -4.82 6.66 -7.93
N GLN A 62 -4.66 5.77 -6.96
CA GLN A 62 -4.45 4.34 -7.18
C GLN A 62 -5.67 3.54 -6.75
N THR A 63 -5.95 2.48 -7.48
CA THR A 63 -7.00 1.53 -7.14
C THR A 63 -6.47 0.50 -6.15
N ILE A 64 -7.16 0.35 -5.02
CA ILE A 64 -7.00 -0.72 -4.05
C ILE A 64 -8.20 -1.65 -4.19
N THR A 65 -7.96 -2.94 -4.31
CA THR A 65 -9.00 -3.97 -4.35
C THR A 65 -9.06 -4.69 -3.01
N PHE A 66 -10.24 -5.00 -2.48
CA PHE A 66 -10.38 -5.67 -1.19
C PHE A 66 -11.58 -6.61 -1.14
N HIS A 67 -11.56 -7.58 -0.23
CA HIS A 67 -12.70 -8.43 0.09
C HIS A 67 -13.70 -7.65 0.95
N LYS A 68 -14.98 -7.67 0.57
CA LYS A 68 -16.12 -7.15 1.34
C LYS A 68 -16.99 -8.32 1.83
N PRO A 69 -17.51 -8.29 3.07
CA PRO A 69 -18.40 -9.34 3.54
C PRO A 69 -19.65 -9.44 2.65
N GLY A 70 -20.15 -10.67 2.46
CA GLY A 70 -21.36 -10.97 1.69
C GLY A 70 -21.16 -11.12 0.19
N TYR A 71 -19.96 -10.84 -0.31
CA TYR A 71 -19.58 -11.11 -1.69
C TYR A 71 -19.05 -12.54 -1.80
N GLU A 72 -19.31 -13.21 -2.94
CA GLU A 72 -18.75 -14.54 -3.20
C GLU A 72 -17.22 -14.49 -3.07
N MET A 73 -16.63 -15.50 -2.40
CA MET A 73 -15.19 -15.60 -2.19
C MET A 73 -14.44 -15.45 -3.52
N GLY A 74 -13.61 -14.41 -3.64
CA GLY A 74 -12.91 -14.03 -4.88
C GLY A 74 -13.49 -12.81 -5.61
N THR A 75 -14.64 -12.29 -5.18
CA THR A 75 -15.14 -11.00 -5.67
C THR A 75 -14.51 -9.87 -4.86
N LEU A 76 -13.75 -9.01 -5.54
CA LEU A 76 -13.08 -7.86 -4.93
C LEU A 76 -13.85 -6.58 -5.24
N VAL A 77 -13.82 -5.65 -4.28
CA VAL A 77 -14.37 -4.31 -4.39
C VAL A 77 -13.23 -3.32 -4.53
N ASP A 78 -13.45 -2.28 -5.33
CA ASP A 78 -12.44 -1.26 -5.59
C ASP A 78 -12.68 -0.01 -4.72
N VAL A 79 -11.59 0.58 -4.24
CA VAL A 79 -11.54 1.95 -3.71
C VAL A 79 -10.35 2.68 -4.30
N THR A 80 -10.48 3.99 -4.52
CA THR A 80 -9.41 4.81 -5.09
C THR A 80 -8.80 5.71 -4.03
N THR A 81 -7.48 5.81 -4.01
CA THR A 81 -6.77 6.73 -3.11
C THR A 81 -6.89 8.18 -3.55
N ASP A 82 -7.01 9.08 -2.59
CA ASP A 82 -7.06 10.53 -2.79
C ASP A 82 -5.67 11.13 -3.11
N GLU A 83 -5.57 12.46 -3.16
CA GLU A 83 -4.31 13.18 -3.40
C GLU A 83 -3.21 12.93 -2.35
N ASN A 84 -3.59 12.47 -1.16
CA ASN A 84 -2.70 12.14 -0.05
C ASN A 84 -2.44 10.63 0.07
N GLY A 85 -2.92 9.82 -0.88
CA GLY A 85 -2.82 8.37 -0.82
C GLY A 85 -3.80 7.71 0.16
N GLN A 86 -4.76 8.45 0.71
CA GLN A 86 -5.75 7.92 1.65
C GLN A 86 -6.95 7.33 0.93
N PHE A 87 -7.58 6.32 1.51
CA PHE A 87 -8.84 5.77 1.05
C PHE A 87 -9.78 5.55 2.24
N THR A 88 -11.08 5.61 1.99
CA THR A 88 -12.11 5.39 3.01
C THR A 88 -13.11 4.35 2.53
N VAL A 89 -13.45 3.43 3.42
CA VAL A 89 -14.56 2.48 3.25
C VAL A 89 -15.68 2.95 4.15
N GLU A 90 -16.80 3.33 3.53
CA GLU A 90 -18.00 3.82 4.20
C GLU A 90 -19.04 2.71 4.34
N ASP A 91 -19.98 2.90 5.27
CA ASP A 91 -21.11 2.01 5.51
C ASP A 91 -20.68 0.54 5.67
N ALA A 92 -19.84 0.28 6.67
CA ALA A 92 -19.35 -1.05 6.96
C ALA A 92 -20.51 -1.99 7.36
N GLN A 93 -20.80 -2.95 6.48
CA GLN A 93 -21.94 -3.87 6.64
C GLN A 93 -21.59 -5.07 7.51
N TYR A 94 -22.46 -5.37 8.49
CA TYR A 94 -22.39 -6.58 9.30
C TYR A 94 -23.31 -7.65 8.68
N LEU A 95 -22.74 -8.77 8.22
CA LEU A 95 -23.51 -9.85 7.60
C LEU A 95 -23.39 -11.15 8.41
N PRO A 96 -24.32 -11.41 9.35
CA PRO A 96 -24.22 -12.54 10.28
C PRO A 96 -24.19 -13.90 9.57
N ASP A 97 -24.84 -14.01 8.41
CA ASP A 97 -24.91 -15.24 7.63
C ASP A 97 -23.56 -15.66 7.02
N THR A 98 -22.61 -14.73 6.94
CA THR A 98 -21.25 -14.98 6.43
C THR A 98 -20.30 -15.54 7.49
N GLY A 99 -20.73 -15.58 8.76
CA GLY A 99 -19.99 -16.19 9.86
C GLY A 99 -18.57 -15.66 9.98
N LYS A 100 -17.57 -16.49 9.65
CA LYS A 100 -16.14 -16.14 9.74
C LYS A 100 -15.68 -15.20 8.61
N ASP A 101 -16.47 -15.05 7.55
CA ASP A 101 -16.18 -14.20 6.41
C ASP A 101 -16.80 -12.80 6.56
N ASN A 102 -17.27 -12.47 7.76
CA ASN A 102 -17.80 -11.15 8.08
C ASN A 102 -16.68 -10.13 8.37
N TYR A 103 -15.78 -9.93 7.42
CA TYR A 103 -14.64 -9.02 7.55
C TYR A 103 -14.32 -8.32 6.23
N TYR A 104 -13.64 -7.18 6.33
CA TYR A 104 -12.99 -6.50 5.22
C TYR A 104 -11.51 -6.88 5.23
N GLY A 105 -10.97 -7.39 4.13
CA GLY A 105 -9.61 -7.91 4.10
C GLY A 105 -9.04 -8.00 2.69
N ASP A 106 -7.89 -8.66 2.56
CA ASP A 106 -7.21 -8.88 1.27
C ASP A 106 -6.96 -7.59 0.47
N PHE A 107 -6.80 -6.45 1.15
CA PHE A 107 -6.53 -5.17 0.50
C PHE A 107 -5.25 -5.27 -0.30
N THR A 108 -5.36 -5.08 -1.61
CA THR A 108 -4.30 -5.31 -2.57
C THR A 108 -4.18 -4.13 -3.52
N PHE A 109 -2.94 -3.70 -3.74
CA PHE A 109 -2.56 -2.80 -4.80
C PHE A 109 -1.71 -3.57 -5.81
N ALA A 110 -2.13 -3.61 -7.08
CA ALA A 110 -1.44 -4.37 -8.12
C ALA A 110 -0.07 -3.78 -8.52
N GLY A 111 0.21 -2.53 -8.16
CA GLY A 111 1.34 -1.77 -8.69
C GLY A 111 0.96 -0.95 -9.91
N ASN A 112 1.67 0.15 -10.14
CA ASN A 112 1.46 1.03 -11.28
C ASN A 112 2.71 1.87 -11.56
N GLY A 113 3.18 1.84 -12.82
CA GLY A 113 4.37 2.57 -13.24
C GLY A 113 5.59 2.21 -12.39
N LYS A 114 6.08 3.18 -11.61
CA LYS A 114 7.24 3.00 -10.71
C LYS A 114 6.94 2.27 -9.41
N TYR A 115 5.66 2.14 -9.05
CA TYR A 115 5.23 1.59 -7.77
C TYR A 115 5.03 0.09 -7.87
N VAL A 116 5.70 -0.66 -7.01
CA VAL A 116 5.53 -2.11 -6.86
C VAL A 116 4.25 -2.38 -6.08
N GLY A 117 3.49 -3.39 -6.49
CA GLY A 117 2.27 -3.81 -5.80
C GLY A 117 2.53 -4.34 -4.38
N CYS A 118 1.49 -4.31 -3.56
CA CYS A 118 1.53 -4.79 -2.18
C CYS A 118 0.16 -5.31 -1.72
N THR A 119 0.17 -6.06 -0.62
CA THR A 119 -1.04 -6.59 0.05
C THR A 119 -0.96 -6.30 1.53
N TYR A 120 -2.08 -5.90 2.13
CA TYR A 120 -2.23 -5.76 3.58
C TYR A 120 -2.53 -7.13 4.20
N ALA A 121 -1.80 -7.48 5.25
CA ALA A 121 -1.90 -8.79 5.89
C ALA A 121 -2.95 -8.88 7.02
N GLY A 122 -3.71 -7.81 7.27
CA GLY A 122 -4.72 -7.76 8.32
C GLY A 122 -6.14 -7.67 7.77
N ASN A 123 -7.11 -7.70 8.68
CA ASN A 123 -8.54 -7.58 8.37
C ASN A 123 -9.19 -6.54 9.31
N VAL A 124 -10.29 -5.95 8.85
CA VAL A 124 -11.18 -5.13 9.66
C VAL A 124 -12.46 -5.92 9.91
N THR A 125 -12.74 -6.23 11.16
CA THR A 125 -13.97 -6.94 11.55
C THR A 125 -15.10 -5.94 11.72
N VAL A 126 -16.31 -6.28 11.29
CA VAL A 126 -17.49 -5.48 11.64
C VAL A 126 -18.14 -6.06 12.88
N VAL A 127 -18.48 -5.21 13.84
CA VAL A 127 -19.26 -5.59 15.03
C VAL A 127 -20.66 -5.00 14.95
N SER A 128 -21.67 -5.81 15.28
CA SER A 128 -23.05 -5.33 15.40
C SER A 128 -23.17 -4.40 16.61
N ASN A 129 -23.96 -3.34 16.49
CA ASN A 129 -24.33 -2.51 17.64
C ASN A 129 -25.22 -3.25 18.65
#